data_AF-A0AAD3TH03-F1
#
_entry.id   AF-A0AAD3TH03-F1
#
_cell.length_a   1.000
_cell.length_b   1.000
_cell.length_c   1.000
_cell.angle_alpha   90.00
_cell.angle_beta   90.00
_cell.angle_gamma   90.00
#
_symmetry.space_group_name_H-M   'P 1'
#
loop_
_entity.id
_entity.type
_entity.pdbx_description
1 polymer ?
#
loop_
_entity_poly.entity_id
_entity_poly.type
_entity_poly.pdbx_seq_one_letter_code
_entity_poly.pdbx_strand_id
1 'polypeptide(L)' 'MKRRRFRTWELHDLVMEVTTKDGGFQVYLKVLEELSSCGVSKPPDAFLVSISSFWKVGIPETAVESFDMMTDFSEKKS' A
#
# COMPACT_ATOMS: atom_id res chain seq x y z
N MET A 1 10.83 -6.06 23.32
CA MET A 1 11.53 -5.66 22.08
C MET A 1 11.33 -4.16 21.84
N LYS A 2 12.40 -3.37 21.72
CA LYS A 2 12.32 -1.93 21.40
C LYS A 2 11.81 -1.76 19.96
N ARG A 3 10.67 -1.09 19.77
CA ARG A 3 10.13 -0.78 18.44
C ARG A 3 11.12 0.13 17.70
N ARG A 4 11.79 -0.39 16.68
CA ARG A 4 12.62 0.37 15.74
C ARG A 4 11.73 1.25 14.87
N ARG A 5 11.22 2.36 15.41
CA ARG A 5 10.32 3.30 14.69
C ARG A 5 11.06 4.21 13.71
N PHE A 6 12.37 4.40 13.88
CA PHE A 6 13.14 5.34 13.05
C PHE A 6 13.47 4.81 11.65
N ARG A 7 13.49 3.48 11.42
CA ARG A 7 13.71 2.91 10.08
C ARG A 7 12.46 2.90 9.20
N THR A 8 11.27 3.05 9.78
CA THR A 8 10.01 2.89 9.06
C THR A 8 9.69 4.12 8.22
N TRP A 9 10.04 5.31 8.68
CA TRP A 9 9.72 6.57 7.98
C TRP A 9 10.61 6.80 6.76
N GLU A 10 11.93 6.59 6.88
CA GLU A 10 12.87 6.70 5.76
C GLU A 10 12.57 5.64 4.68
N LEU A 11 12.21 4.43 5.11
CA LEU A 11 11.76 3.37 4.22
C LEU A 11 10.41 3.72 3.57
N HIS A 12 9.50 4.33 4.32
CA HIS A 12 8.22 4.82 3.81
C HIS A 12 8.43 5.90 2.76
N ASP A 13 9.29 6.89 3.01
CA ASP A 13 9.59 7.97 2.06
C ASP A 13 10.27 7.43 0.78
N LEU A 14 11.16 6.44 0.91
CA LEU A 14 11.76 5.76 -0.23
C LEU A 14 10.71 4.98 -1.05
N VAL A 15 9.85 4.20 -0.39
CA VAL A 15 8.78 3.47 -1.05
C VAL A 15 7.83 4.46 -1.73
N MET A 16 7.48 5.56 -1.07
CA MET A 16 6.70 6.67 -1.61
C MET A 16 7.34 7.30 -2.83
N GLU A 17 8.66 7.50 -2.85
CA GLU A 17 9.36 8.03 -4.03
C GLU A 17 9.24 7.07 -5.22
N VAL A 18 9.37 5.76 -4.97
CA VAL A 18 9.27 4.74 -6.01
C VAL A 18 7.83 4.57 -6.51
N THR A 19 6.84 4.59 -5.61
CA THR A 19 5.43 4.43 -5.98
C THR A 19 4.84 5.66 -6.65
N THR A 20 5.38 6.86 -6.41
CA THR A 20 4.84 8.11 -6.99
C THR A 20 5.52 8.53 -8.29
N LYS A 21 6.55 7.81 -8.74
CA LYS A 21 7.17 7.97 -10.07
C LYS A 21 6.43 7.15 -11.12
N ASP A 22 6.19 7.76 -12.30
CA ASP A 22 5.71 7.20 -13.56
C ASP A 22 5.17 5.75 -13.51
N GLY A 23 3.87 5.59 -13.23
CA GLY A 23 3.19 4.29 -13.23
C GLY A 23 3.57 3.36 -12.06
N GLY A 24 4.48 3.76 -11.18
CA GLY A 24 4.93 3.00 -10.02
C GLY A 24 3.81 2.66 -9.05
N PHE A 25 2.75 3.46 -9.00
CA PHE A 25 1.60 3.20 -8.16
C PHE A 25 0.80 1.98 -8.64
N GLN A 26 0.59 1.85 -9.96
CA GLN A 26 -0.09 0.69 -10.55
C GLN A 26 0.73 -0.59 -10.34
N VAL A 27 2.06 -0.50 -10.49
CA VAL A 27 2.98 -1.62 -10.20
C VAL A 27 2.88 -2.02 -8.73
N TYR A 28 2.85 -1.06 -7.82
CA TYR A 28 2.71 -1.30 -6.39
C TYR A 28 1.39 -2.01 -6.05
N LEU A 29 0.26 -1.54 -6.59
CA LEU A 29 -1.03 -2.19 -6.40
C LEU A 29 -1.04 -3.64 -6.91
N LYS A 30 -0.45 -3.88 -8.09
CA LYS A 30 -0.33 -5.22 -8.66
C LYS A 30 0.53 -6.15 -7.78
N VAL A 31 1.65 -5.67 -7.26
CA VAL A 31 2.50 -6.46 -6.33
C VAL A 31 1.73 -6.83 -5.07
N LEU A 32 0.94 -5.90 -4.53
CA LEU A 32 0.08 -6.19 -3.37
C LEU A 32 -0.97 -7.26 -3.68
N GLU A 33 -1.60 -7.22 -4.85
CA GLU A 33 -2.55 -8.23 -5.31
C GLU A 33 -1.88 -9.61 -5.46
N GLU A 34 -0.70 -9.68 -6.09
CA GLU A 34 0.07 -10.92 -6.23
C GLU A 34 0.45 -11.52 -4.86
N LEU A 35 0.89 -10.68 -3.90
CA LEU A 35 1.17 -11.12 -2.54
C LEU A 35 -0.07 -11.69 -1.84
N SER A 36 -1.22 -11.05 -2.03
CA SER A 36 -2.51 -11.53 -1.51
C SER A 36 -2.88 -12.89 -2.10
N SER A 37 -2.68 -13.07 -3.42
CA SER A 37 -2.92 -14.36 -4.10
C SER A 37 -2.02 -15.49 -3.57
N CYS A 38 -0.84 -15.14 -3.05
CA CYS A 38 0.10 -16.06 -2.42
C CYS A 38 -0.20 -16.33 -0.93
N GLY A 39 -1.30 -15.80 -0.39
CA GLY A 39 -1.67 -15.94 1.02
C GLY A 39 -0.85 -15.06 1.98
N VAL A 40 -0.08 -14.09 1.47
CA VAL A 40 0.66 -13.14 2.30
C VAL A 40 -0.30 -12.04 2.74
N SER A 41 -0.53 -11.94 4.06
CA SER A 41 -1.29 -10.83 4.63
C SER A 41 -0.55 -9.51 4.36
N LYS A 42 -1.24 -8.52 3.76
CA LYS A 42 -0.63 -7.21 3.52
C LYS A 42 -0.37 -6.51 4.86
N PRO A 43 0.86 -6.01 5.10
CA PRO A 43 1.20 -5.35 6.35
C PRO A 43 0.47 -4.02 6.51
N PRO A 44 0.15 -3.57 7.75
CA PRO A 44 -0.47 -2.27 8.02
C PRO A 44 0.23 -1.07 7.35
N ASP A 45 1.56 -1.14 7.23
CA ASP A 45 2.36 -0.09 6.60
C ASP A 45 2.10 0.03 5.08
N ALA A 46 1.67 -1.06 4.42
CA ALA A 46 1.30 -1.03 3.01
C ALA A 46 0.07 -0.14 2.75
N PHE A 47 -0.86 -0.07 3.72
CA PHE A 47 -2.01 0.82 3.64
C PHE A 47 -1.62 2.29 3.71
N LEU A 48 -0.70 2.62 4.61
CA LEU A 48 -0.20 3.98 4.75
C LEU A 48 0.47 4.45 3.46
N VAL A 49 1.25 3.59 2.82
CA VAL A 49 1.88 3.85 1.52
C VAL A 49 0.82 4.02 0.43
N SER A 50 -0.23 3.20 0.39
CA SER A 50 -1.31 3.33 -0.61
C SER A 50 -2.02 4.68 -0.51
N ILE A 51 -2.46 5.07 0.68
CA ILE A 51 -3.17 6.34 0.92
C ILE A 51 -2.26 7.53 0.62
N SER A 52 -1.01 7.47 1.07
CA SER A 52 -0.05 8.55 0.88
C SER A 52 0.33 8.71 -0.61
N SER A 53 0.53 7.60 -1.33
CA SER A 53 0.85 7.59 -2.77
C SER A 53 -0.32 8.13 -3.57
N PHE A 54 -1.55 7.70 -3.26
CA PHE A 54 -2.77 8.19 -3.86
C PHE A 54 -2.92 9.71 -3.70
N TRP A 55 -2.77 10.23 -2.47
CA TRP A 55 -2.84 11.66 -2.18
C TRP A 55 -1.86 12.48 -3.02
N LYS A 56 -0.68 11.91 -3.30
CA LYS A 56 0.40 12.59 -4.01
C LYS A 56 0.30 12.48 -5.54
N VAL A 57 -0.24 11.37 -6.06
CA VAL A 57 -0.40 11.12 -7.50
C VAL A 57 -1.71 11.72 -8.05
N GLY A 58 -2.73 11.86 -7.21
CA GLY A 58 -3.95 12.62 -7.54
C GLY A 58 -4.82 12.02 -8.64
N ILE A 59 -4.70 10.71 -8.91
CA ILE A 59 -5.45 10.00 -9.97
C ILE A 59 -6.74 9.40 -9.38
N PRO A 60 -7.92 9.98 -9.63
CA PRO A 60 -9.17 9.58 -9.00
C PRO A 60 -9.58 8.13 -9.32
N GLU A 61 -9.25 7.60 -10.49
CA GLU A 61 -9.62 6.23 -10.87
C GLU A 61 -8.97 5.19 -9.95
N THR A 62 -7.73 5.44 -9.53
CA THR A 62 -7.00 4.54 -8.63
C THR A 62 -7.43 4.65 -7.16
N ALA A 63 -8.26 5.64 -6.82
CA ALA A 63 -8.82 5.78 -5.46
C ALA A 63 -9.71 4.58 -5.14
N VAL A 64 -10.63 4.27 -6.04
CA VAL A 64 -11.65 3.25 -5.85
C VAL A 64 -11.00 1.88 -5.78
N GLU A 65 -10.07 1.57 -6.69
CA GLU A 65 -9.28 0.33 -6.66
C GLU A 65 -8.48 0.20 -5.36
N SER A 66 -7.88 1.29 -4.88
CA SER A 66 -7.15 1.28 -3.61
C SER A 66 -8.09 1.02 -2.43
N PHE A 67 -9.30 1.59 -2.42
CA PHE A 67 -10.31 1.36 -1.39
C PHE A 67 -10.94 -0.03 -1.45
N ASP A 68 -11.18 -0.59 -2.64
CA ASP A 68 -11.65 -1.98 -2.79
C ASP A 68 -10.58 -2.98 -2.35
N MET A 69 -9.31 -2.69 -2.65
CA MET A 69 -8.20 -3.45 -2.06
C MET A 69 -8.13 -3.35 -0.54
N MET A 70 -8.76 -2.36 0.09
CA MET A 70 -8.85 -2.23 1.55
C MET A 70 -10.06 -2.96 2.15
N THR A 71 -11.17 -3.11 1.41
CA THR A 71 -12.39 -3.76 1.92
C THR A 71 -12.26 -5.29 1.95
N ASP A 72 -11.43 -5.88 1.09
CA ASP A 72 -11.04 -7.30 1.15
C ASP A 72 -10.29 -7.68 2.44
N PHE A 73 -9.94 -6.71 3.30
CA PHE A 73 -9.31 -6.92 4.61
C PHE A 73 -10.29 -7.01 5.77
N SER A 74 -11.57 -6.69 5.58
CA SER A 74 -12.55 -6.94 6.64
C SER A 74 -12.84 -8.42 6.67
N GLU A 75 -12.21 -9.12 7.61
CA GLU A 75 -12.44 -10.52 7.93
C GLU A 75 -13.93 -10.88 7.80
N LYS A 76 -14.22 -11.96 7.05
CA LYS A 76 -15.45 -12.72 7.31
C LYS A 76 -15.38 -13.13 8.78
N LYS A 77 -16.24 -12.51 9.60
CA LYS A 77 -16.51 -12.96 10.98
C LYS A 77 -16.68 -14.48 10.96
N SER A 78 -15.77 -15.15 11.66
CA SER A 78 -15.94 -16.54 12.10
C SER A 78 -17.14 -16.67 13.04
#